data_AF-A0A7W0RV66-F1
#
_entry.id   AF-A0A7W0RV66-F1
#
_cell.length_a   1.000
_cell.length_b   1.000
_cell.length_c   1.000
_cell.angle_alpha   90.00
_cell.angle_beta   90.00
_cell.angle_gamma   90.00
#
_symmetry.space_group_name_H-M   'P 1'
#
loop_
_entity.id
_entity.type
_entity.pdbx_description
1 polymer ?
#
loop_
_entity_poly.entity_id
_entity_poly.type
_entity_poly.pdbx_seq_one_letter_code
_entity_poly.pdbx_strand_id
1 'polypeptide(L)' 'MPVIYIRAVAVREDWQGRGLSAALVVDALRKCVDIADRIGAAAMVLDVLRDAYFE' A
#
# COMPACT_ATOMS: atom_id res chain seq x y z
N MET A 1 8.25 -13.67 12.48
CA MET A 1 7.09 -13.94 11.60
C MET A 1 7.17 -12.94 10.44
N PRO A 2 7.17 -13.36 9.17
CA PRO A 2 7.35 -12.45 8.04
C PRO A 2 6.16 -11.50 7.89
N VAL A 3 6.44 -10.26 7.49
CA VAL A 3 5.45 -9.20 7.27
C VAL A 3 5.71 -8.49 5.95
N ILE A 4 4.67 -7.98 5.31
CA ILE A 4 4.76 -7.22 4.06
C ILE A 4 4.61 -5.74 4.39
N TYR A 5 5.60 -4.93 4.04
CA TYR A 5 5.62 -3.51 4.37
C TYR A 5 5.35 -2.65 3.14
N ILE A 6 4.29 -1.85 3.20
CA ILE A 6 3.96 -0.84 2.19
C ILE A 6 4.43 0.51 2.72
N ARG A 7 5.51 1.02 2.14
CA ARG A 7 6.10 2.30 2.56
C ARG A 7 5.23 3.50 2.21
N ALA A 8 4.66 3.52 1.01
CA ALA A 8 3.86 4.64 0.53
C ALA A 8 2.93 4.21 -0.60
N VAL A 9 1.76 4.84 -0.66
CA VAL A 9 0.85 4.83 -1.81
C VAL A 9 0.49 6.28 -2.08
N ALA A 10 0.75 6.76 -3.29
CA ALA A 10 0.50 8.14 -3.68
C ALA A 10 -0.20 8.22 -5.03
N VAL A 11 -0.99 9.28 -5.19
CA VAL A 11 -1.63 9.63 -6.45
C VAL A 11 -1.18 11.05 -6.80
N ARG A 12 -0.83 11.27 -8.07
CA ARG A 12 -0.47 12.58 -8.60
C ARG A 12 -1.61 13.58 -8.33
N GLU A 13 -1.26 14.80 -7.93
CA GLU A 13 -2.19 15.81 -7.41
C GLU A 13 -3.41 16.07 -8.31
N ASP A 14 -3.20 16.21 -9.62
CA ASP A 14 -4.25 16.42 -10.63
C ASP A 14 -5.18 15.21 -10.87
N TRP A 15 -4.85 14.06 -10.28
CA TRP A 15 -5.63 12.82 -10.32
C TRP A 15 -6.28 12.48 -8.97
N GLN A 16 -6.03 13.27 -7.92
CA GLN A 16 -6.66 13.07 -6.62
C GLN A 16 -8.18 13.33 -6.67
N GLY A 17 -8.90 12.82 -5.68
CA GLY A 17 -10.38 12.90 -5.62
C GLY A 17 -11.13 11.96 -6.57
N ARG A 18 -10.43 11.22 -7.44
CA ARG A 18 -11.03 10.28 -8.42
C ARG A 18 -11.10 8.82 -7.96
N GLY A 19 -10.82 8.55 -6.68
CA GLY A 19 -10.82 7.20 -6.12
C GLY A 19 -9.62 6.32 -6.50
N LEU A 20 -8.62 6.87 -7.20
CA LEU A 20 -7.42 6.12 -7.64
C LEU A 20 -6.59 5.57 -6.47
N SER A 21 -6.53 6.28 -5.35
CA SER A 21 -5.83 5.84 -4.14
C SER A 21 -6.42 4.53 -3.60
N ALA A 22 -7.74 4.40 -3.57
CA ALA A 22 -8.41 3.16 -3.17
C ALA A 22 -8.10 2.01 -4.15
N ALA A 23 -8.12 2.29 -5.46
CA ALA A 23 -7.78 1.29 -6.47
C ALA A 23 -6.33 0.77 -6.31
N LEU A 24 -5.38 1.68 -6.07
CA LEU A 24 -3.98 1.31 -5.82
C LEU A 24 -3.81 0.48 -4.54
N VAL A 25 -4.52 0.82 -3.45
CA VAL A 25 -4.47 0.04 -2.20
C VAL A 25 -5.05 -1.35 -2.41
N VAL A 26 -6.16 -1.49 -3.13
CA VAL A 26 -6.76 -2.80 -3.43
C VAL A 26 -5.82 -3.65 -4.30
N ASP A 27 -5.18 -3.06 -5.31
CA ASP A 27 -4.19 -3.76 -6.12
C ASP A 27 -2.99 -4.23 -5.29
N ALA A 28 -2.47 -3.37 -4.41
CA ALA A 28 -1.38 -3.72 -3.49
C ALA A 28 -1.79 -4.84 -2.53
N LEU A 29 -2.99 -4.80 -1.97
CA LEU A 29 -3.54 -5.84 -1.10
C LEU A 29 -3.62 -7.20 -1.80
N ARG A 30 -4.10 -7.25 -3.05
CA ARG A 30 -4.15 -8.48 -3.84
C ARG A 30 -2.77 -9.09 -4.02
N LYS A 31 -1.78 -8.28 -4.40
CA LYS A 31 -0.38 -8.71 -4.50
C LYS A 31 0.18 -9.21 -3.16
N CYS A 32 -0.19 -8.57 -2.06
CA CYS A 32 0.25 -9.00 -0.73
C CYS A 32 -0.32 -10.37 -0.36
N VAL A 33 -1.58 -10.66 -0.70
CA VAL A 33 -2.19 -11.97 -0.48
C VAL A 33 -1.48 -13.04 -1.29
N ASP A 34 -1.24 -12.80 -2.58
CA ASP A 34 -0.53 -13.75 -3.45
C ASP A 34 0.89 -14.06 -2.94
N ILE A 35 1.57 -13.06 -2.38
CA ILE A 35 2.88 -13.22 -1.76
C ILE A 35 2.75 -13.98 -0.44
N ALA A 36 1.76 -13.63 0.40
CA ALA A 36 1.53 -14.24 1.70
C ALA A 36 1.31 -15.75 1.60
N ASP A 37 0.59 -16.22 0.57
CA ASP A 37 0.39 -17.65 0.31
C ASP A 37 1.70 -18.41 0.02
N ARG A 38 2.72 -17.71 -0.49
CA ARG A 38 4.02 -18.32 -0.84
C ARG A 38 5.03 -18.27 0.29
N ILE A 39 5.01 -17.22 1.11
CA ILE A 39 6.02 -16.96 2.14
C ILE A 39 5.50 -17.11 3.58
N GLY A 40 4.20 -17.33 3.75
CA GLY A 40 3.55 -17.39 5.06
C GLY A 40 3.56 -16.05 5.80
N ALA A 41 3.37 -14.94 5.07
CA ALA A 41 3.31 -13.62 5.69
C ALA A 41 2.08 -13.51 6.59
N ALA A 42 2.27 -12.97 7.79
CA ALA A 42 1.22 -12.96 8.80
C ALA A 42 0.53 -11.61 8.97
N ALA A 43 1.16 -10.54 8.48
CA ALA A 43 0.60 -9.21 8.52
C ALA A 43 1.15 -8.35 7.39
N MET A 44 0.37 -7.32 7.06
CA MET A 44 0.81 -6.19 6.26
C MET A 44 0.93 -4.97 7.18
N VAL A 45 1.98 -4.17 6.99
CA VAL A 45 2.20 -2.93 7.72
C VAL A 45 2.24 -1.78 6.72
N LEU A 46 1.51 -0.71 7.02
CA LEU A 46 1.41 0.49 6.20
C LEU A 46 1.80 1.70 7.04
N ASP A 47 2.71 2.52 6.52
CA ASP A 47 2.96 3.83 7.09
C ASP A 47 1.98 4.85 6.52
N VAL A 48 1.29 5.57 7.41
CA VAL A 48 0.44 6.70 7.03
C VAL A 48 1.32 7.95 7.02
N LEU A 49 1.80 8.31 5.83
CA LEU A 49 2.53 9.55 5.61
C LEU A 49 1.54 10.71 5.47
N ARG A 50 1.76 11.78 6.22
CA ARG A 50 1.08 13.06 5.98
C ARG A 50 1.90 13.85 4.95
N ASP A 51 1.24 14.67 4.14
CA ASP A 51 1.84 15.35 2.98
C ASP A 51 3.15 16.12 3.26
N ALA A 52 3.42 16.50 4.52
CA ALA A 52 4.66 17.17 4.93
C ALA A 52 5.91 16.26 5.06
N TYR A 53 5.81 14.95 4.80
CA TYR A 53 6.90 13.99 5.04
C TYR A 53 7.65 13.53 3.77
N PHE A 54 7.42 14.19 2.63
CA PHE A 54 8.18 13.96 1.41
C PHE A 54 9.32 14.99 1.31
N GLU A 55 10.41 14.77 2.04
CA GLU A 55 11.73 15.41 1.80
C GLU A 55 12.65 14.48 1.00
#